data_AF-A0A3S4HID2-F1
#
_entry.id   AF-A0A3S4HID2-F1
#
_cell.length_a   1.000
_cell.length_b   1.000
_cell.length_c   1.000
_cell.angle_alpha   90.00
_cell.angle_beta   90.00
_cell.angle_gamma   90.00
#
_symmetry.space_group_name_H-M   'P 1'
#
loop_
_entity.id
_entity.type
_entity.pdbx_description
1 polymer ?
#
loop_
_entity_poly.entity_id
_entity_poly.type
_entity_poly.pdbx_seq_one_letter_code
_entity_poly.pdbx_strand_id
1 'polypeptide(L)'
;MSAVDLKTGKLVWQVPVGTVEDTGPLGIRMHMPIPIGMPTLGASLATQSGLLFFAGTQDFYLRAFDTANGKEIWKSRLPVGSQSGPMTYVSPKTGKQYIIINAGGARQSPDRGDYIIAYALPDHH
;
A
#
# COMPACT_ATOMS: atom_id res chain seq x y z
N MET A 1 0.28 7.46 8.15
CA MET A 1 0.17 8.23 6.89
C MET A 1 -0.60 9.50 7.16
N SER A 2 -0.20 10.59 6.52
CA SER A 2 -0.76 11.92 6.76
C SER A 2 -1.00 12.62 5.43
N ALA A 3 -2.05 13.42 5.35
CA ALA A 3 -2.25 14.37 4.26
C ALA A 3 -2.08 15.80 4.78
N VAL A 4 -1.37 16.61 4.01
CA VAL A 4 -1.10 18.02 4.32
C VAL A 4 -1.59 18.86 3.15
N ASP A 5 -2.34 19.91 3.44
CA ASP A 5 -2.67 20.94 2.45
C ASP A 5 -1.44 21.84 2.27
N LEU A 6 -0.87 21.83 1.07
CA LEU A 6 0.34 22.59 0.75
C LEU A 6 0.11 24.11 0.68
N LYS A 7 -1.14 24.58 0.53
CA LYS A 7 -1.44 26.02 0.55
C LYS A 7 -1.41 26.59 1.96
N THR A 8 -1.99 25.83 2.91
CA THR A 8 -2.16 26.28 4.30
C THR A 8 -1.15 25.69 5.26
N GLY A 9 -0.42 24.65 4.87
CA GLY A 9 0.48 23.88 5.72
C GLY A 9 -0.23 23.02 6.76
N LYS A 10 -1.56 22.91 6.71
CA LYS A 10 -2.35 22.22 7.73
C LYS A 10 -2.45 20.73 7.44
N LEU A 11 -2.37 19.94 8.51
CA LEU A 11 -2.72 18.52 8.48
C LEU A 11 -4.23 18.40 8.20
N VAL A 12 -4.58 17.70 7.12
CA VAL A 12 -5.98 17.42 6.75
C VAL A 12 -6.49 16.20 7.49
N TRP A 13 -5.69 15.13 7.49
CA TRP A 13 -5.96 13.90 8.22
C TRP A 13 -4.67 13.13 8.51
N GLN A 14 -4.74 12.23 9.48
CA GLN A 14 -3.68 11.29 9.82
C GLN A 14 -4.27 9.96 10.26
N VAL A 15 -3.76 8.88 9.69
CA VAL A 15 -4.19 7.51 10.00
C VAL A 15 -2.98 6.60 10.26
N PRO A 16 -3.05 5.68 11.22
CA PRO A 16 -2.02 4.65 11.37
C PRO A 16 -2.06 3.72 10.16
N VAL A 17 -0.88 3.37 9.63
CA VAL A 17 -0.78 2.46 8.47
C VAL A 17 0.17 1.31 8.82
N GLY A 18 -0.29 0.09 8.58
CA GLY A 18 0.41 -1.15 8.94
C GLY A 18 -0.06 -1.75 10.27
N THR A 19 0.05 -3.08 10.34
CA THR A 19 -0.35 -3.94 11.45
C THR A 19 0.82 -4.79 11.93
N VAL A 20 0.64 -5.47 13.06
CA VAL A 20 1.61 -6.44 13.62
C VAL A 20 1.48 -7.84 13.00
N GLU A 21 0.80 -8.01 11.88
CA GLU A 21 0.55 -9.35 11.30
C GLU A 21 1.87 -10.10 11.01
N ASP A 22 2.86 -9.41 10.44
CA ASP A 22 4.18 -9.97 10.11
C ASP A 22 5.34 -9.43 10.96
N THR A 23 5.03 -8.72 12.04
CA THR A 23 6.05 -8.10 12.89
C THR A 23 5.69 -8.23 14.36
N GLY A 24 6.70 -8.14 15.23
CA GLY A 24 6.50 -8.20 16.67
C GLY A 24 7.82 -8.23 17.44
N PRO A 25 7.74 -8.27 18.79
CA PRO A 25 8.92 -8.32 19.64
C PRO A 25 9.85 -9.47 19.26
N LEU A 26 11.17 -9.21 19.29
CA LEU A 26 12.20 -10.21 19.02
C LEU A 26 12.11 -10.86 17.61
N GLY A 27 11.44 -10.20 16.65
CA GLY A 27 11.26 -10.73 15.29
C GLY A 27 10.15 -11.78 15.16
N ILE A 28 9.35 -11.96 16.21
CA ILE A 28 8.23 -12.92 16.21
C ILE A 28 7.02 -12.26 15.53
N ARG A 29 6.49 -12.90 14.48
CA ARG A 29 5.26 -12.45 13.81
C ARG A 29 4.06 -12.66 14.71
N MET A 30 3.29 -11.60 14.98
CA MET A 30 2.15 -11.71 15.89
C MET A 30 0.90 -12.29 15.23
N HIS A 31 0.81 -12.32 13.90
CA HIS A 31 -0.34 -12.82 13.14
C HIS A 31 -1.67 -12.15 13.53
N MET A 32 -1.60 -10.91 14.01
CA MET A 32 -2.77 -10.14 14.46
C MET A 32 -2.93 -8.88 13.58
N PRO A 33 -4.12 -8.62 13.03
CA PRO A 33 -4.36 -7.47 12.15
C PRO A 33 -4.60 -6.17 12.93
N ILE A 34 -3.83 -5.93 14.01
CA ILE A 34 -4.00 -4.75 14.87
C ILE A 34 -3.26 -3.56 14.25
N PRO A 35 -3.95 -2.45 13.89
CA PRO A 35 -3.31 -1.29 13.29
C PRO A 35 -2.58 -0.49 14.38
N ILE A 36 -1.25 -0.54 14.37
CA ILE A 36 -0.43 0.20 15.35
C ILE A 36 0.31 1.38 14.75
N GLY A 37 0.30 1.52 13.42
CA GLY A 37 1.14 2.50 12.72
C GLY A 37 2.59 2.05 12.71
N MET A 38 3.08 1.67 11.54
CA MET A 38 4.45 1.20 11.35
C MET A 38 5.31 2.29 10.72
N PRO A 39 6.65 2.25 10.91
CA PRO A 39 7.55 3.00 10.06
C PRO A 39 7.28 2.65 8.59
N THR A 40 6.88 3.66 7.83
CA THR A 40 6.55 3.56 6.41
C THR A 40 7.76 3.96 5.57
N LEU A 41 8.12 3.14 4.58
CA LEU A 41 9.08 3.53 3.54
C LEU A 41 8.45 3.28 2.17
N GLY A 42 8.97 3.91 1.11
CA GLY A 42 8.45 3.74 -0.24
C GLY A 42 7.45 4.82 -0.65
N ALA A 43 7.20 4.89 -1.96
CA ALA A 43 6.35 5.91 -2.55
C ALA A 43 4.88 5.49 -2.55
N SER A 44 3.99 6.49 -2.57
CA SER A 44 2.56 6.30 -2.78
C SER A 44 2.15 6.73 -4.19
N LEU A 45 1.09 6.14 -4.72
CA LEU A 45 0.49 6.52 -5.99
C LEU A 45 -0.89 7.13 -5.75
N ALA A 46 -1.10 8.39 -6.12
CA ALA A 46 -2.41 9.01 -6.14
C ALA A 46 -3.04 8.90 -7.54
N THR A 47 -4.36 8.73 -7.59
CA THR A 47 -5.13 8.67 -8.83
C THR A 47 -6.17 9.80 -8.87
N GLN A 48 -6.63 10.15 -10.07
CA GLN A 48 -7.63 11.21 -10.25
C GLN A 48 -8.97 10.88 -9.58
N SER A 49 -9.30 9.60 -9.42
CA SER A 49 -10.54 9.16 -8.76
C SER A 49 -10.54 9.35 -7.24
N GLY A 50 -9.47 9.91 -6.66
CA GLY A 50 -9.36 10.12 -5.23
C GLY A 50 -8.87 8.91 -4.45
N LEU A 51 -8.20 7.96 -5.13
CA LEU A 51 -7.57 6.81 -4.47
C LEU A 51 -6.06 7.00 -4.33
N LEU A 52 -5.54 6.62 -3.16
CA LEU A 52 -4.12 6.58 -2.85
C LEU A 52 -3.68 5.13 -2.60
N PHE A 53 -2.72 4.64 -3.38
CA PHE A 53 -2.14 3.31 -3.23
C PHE A 53 -0.80 3.35 -2.50
N PHE A 54 -0.58 2.40 -1.58
CA PHE A 54 0.63 2.32 -0.79
C PHE A 54 0.93 0.89 -0.32
N ALA A 55 2.18 0.46 -0.43
CA ALA A 55 2.64 -0.89 -0.05
C ALA A 55 3.78 -0.90 0.97
N GLY A 56 4.15 0.27 1.49
CA GLY A 56 5.37 0.51 2.23
C GLY A 56 5.36 0.14 3.71
N THR A 57 4.53 -0.83 4.10
CA THR A 57 4.42 -1.32 5.48
C THR A 57 5.11 -2.68 5.63
N GLN A 58 5.35 -3.06 6.87
CA GLN A 58 6.03 -4.32 7.19
C GLN A 58 5.08 -5.52 7.27
N ASP A 59 3.78 -5.33 7.06
CA ASP A 59 2.76 -6.38 7.06
C ASP A 59 2.28 -6.74 5.65
N PHE A 60 3.19 -6.63 4.67
CA PHE A 60 3.08 -7.07 3.27
C PHE A 60 1.68 -6.93 2.63
N TYR A 61 1.10 -5.72 2.67
CA TYR A 61 -0.13 -5.41 1.95
C TYR A 61 0.09 -4.26 0.98
N LEU A 62 -0.46 -4.38 -0.22
CA LEU A 62 -0.82 -3.21 -1.03
C LEU A 62 -2.20 -2.72 -0.56
N ARG A 63 -2.31 -1.44 -0.23
CA ARG A 63 -3.54 -0.80 0.25
C ARG A 63 -4.00 0.29 -0.69
N ALA A 64 -5.31 0.54 -0.71
CA ALA A 64 -5.93 1.71 -1.28
C ALA A 64 -6.65 2.51 -0.18
N PHE A 65 -6.40 3.82 -0.14
CA PHE A 65 -7.03 4.75 0.78
C PHE A 65 -7.86 5.79 0.01
N ASP A 66 -8.98 6.20 0.59
CA ASP A 66 -9.72 7.39 0.16
C ASP A 66 -8.92 8.65 0.54
N THR A 67 -8.54 9.44 -0.45
CA THR A 67 -7.75 10.67 -0.27
C THR A 67 -8.47 11.76 0.53
N ALA A 68 -9.80 11.76 0.59
CA ALA A 68 -10.58 12.78 1.30
C ALA A 68 -10.50 12.63 2.82
N ASN A 69 -10.40 11.39 3.32
CA ASN A 69 -10.51 11.09 4.75
C ASN A 69 -9.45 10.10 5.28
N GLY A 70 -8.60 9.55 4.41
CA GLY A 70 -7.55 8.60 4.78
C GLY A 70 -8.05 7.19 5.10
N LYS A 71 -9.33 6.87 4.87
CA LYS A 71 -9.91 5.55 5.17
C LYS A 71 -9.35 4.50 4.20
N GLU A 72 -8.86 3.38 4.75
CA GLU A 72 -8.54 2.19 3.96
C GLU A 72 -9.84 1.62 3.37
N ILE A 73 -9.94 1.53 2.05
CA ILE A 73 -11.12 1.00 1.35
C ILE A 73 -10.87 -0.38 0.73
N TRP A 74 -9.60 -0.73 0.54
CA TRP A 74 -9.20 -2.01 -0.04
C TRP A 74 -7.76 -2.34 0.35
N LYS A 75 -7.46 -3.64 0.43
CA LYS A 75 -6.09 -4.14 0.51
C LYS A 75 -5.98 -5.53 -0.11
N SER A 76 -4.78 -5.87 -0.55
CA SER A 76 -4.42 -7.22 -0.98
C SER A 76 -3.08 -7.63 -0.40
N ARG A 77 -3.01 -8.89 0.02
CA ARG A 77 -1.83 -9.51 0.59
C ARG A 77 -0.75 -9.68 -0.48
N LEU A 78 0.49 -9.37 -0.13
CA LEU A 78 1.67 -9.60 -0.95
C LEU A 78 2.45 -10.81 -0.41
N PRO A 79 3.12 -11.60 -1.26
CA PRO A 79 3.93 -12.73 -0.82
C PRO A 79 5.10 -12.32 0.10
N VAL A 80 5.66 -11.13 -0.15
CA VAL A 80 6.72 -10.50 0.63
C VAL A 80 6.51 -9.00 0.69
N GLY A 81 7.22 -8.31 1.59
CA GLY A 81 7.15 -6.86 1.71
C GLY A 81 7.55 -6.13 0.43
N SER A 82 7.13 -4.87 0.33
CA SER A 82 7.53 -4.00 -0.77
C SER A 82 7.89 -2.62 -0.23
N GLN A 83 8.94 -2.04 -0.80
CA GLN A 83 9.32 -0.64 -0.59
C GLN A 83 9.27 0.13 -1.92
N SER A 84 8.75 -0.50 -2.98
CA SER A 84 8.56 0.14 -4.28
C SER A 84 7.28 0.97 -4.27
N GLY A 85 7.29 2.04 -5.07
CA GLY A 85 6.07 2.79 -5.35
C GLY A 85 5.16 1.98 -6.26
N PRO A 86 3.85 1.84 -5.97
CA PRO A 86 2.91 1.34 -6.95
C PRO A 86 2.92 2.24 -8.18
N MET A 87 2.61 1.67 -9.35
CA MET A 87 2.40 2.43 -10.58
C MET A 87 1.05 2.07 -11.20
N THR A 88 0.57 2.91 -12.11
CA THR A 88 -0.63 2.60 -12.90
C THR A 88 -0.37 2.70 -14.40
N TYR A 89 -1.06 1.87 -15.16
CA TYR A 89 -0.96 1.81 -16.61
C TYR A 89 -2.31 1.40 -17.22
N VAL A 90 -2.70 2.02 -18.33
CA VAL A 90 -3.86 1.58 -19.11
C VAL A 90 -3.35 0.72 -20.25
N SER A 91 -3.81 -0.53 -20.31
CA SER A 91 -3.41 -1.46 -21.37
C SER A 91 -4.10 -1.13 -22.69
N PRO A 92 -3.37 -0.87 -23.80
CA PRO A 92 -3.96 -0.69 -25.12
C PRO A 92 -4.66 -1.95 -25.63
N LYS A 93 -4.31 -3.13 -25.11
CA LYS A 93 -4.88 -4.41 -25.52
C LYS A 93 -6.23 -4.69 -24.87
N THR A 94 -6.39 -4.34 -23.59
CA THR A 94 -7.60 -4.65 -22.82
C THR A 94 -8.45 -3.42 -22.51
N GLY A 95 -7.91 -2.20 -22.70
CA GLY A 95 -8.56 -0.94 -22.31
C GLY A 95 -8.64 -0.69 -20.81
N LYS A 96 -8.21 -1.64 -19.97
CA LYS A 96 -8.30 -1.54 -18.51
C LYS A 96 -7.14 -0.79 -17.90
N GLN A 97 -7.42 -0.05 -16.82
CA GLN A 97 -6.40 0.49 -15.93
C GLN A 97 -5.93 -0.59 -14.94
N TYR A 98 -4.62 -0.74 -14.83
CA TYR A 98 -3.96 -1.65 -13.90
C TYR A 98 -3.22 -0.85 -12.83
N ILE A 99 -3.19 -1.39 -11.62
CA ILE A 99 -2.26 -1.01 -10.56
C ILE A 99 -1.21 -2.10 -10.45
N ILE A 100 0.06 -1.74 -10.56
CA ILE A 100 1.18 -2.67 -10.61
C ILE A 100 2.12 -2.38 -9.45
N ILE A 101 2.59 -3.44 -8.80
CA ILE A 101 3.55 -3.36 -7.70
C ILE A 101 4.63 -4.44 -7.87
N ASN A 102 5.88 -4.06 -7.57
CA ASN A 102 6.94 -5.03 -7.36
C ASN A 102 6.98 -5.42 -5.87
N ALA A 103 6.92 -6.72 -5.57
CA ALA A 103 7.13 -7.26 -4.24
C ALA A 103 8.45 -8.06 -4.22
N GLY A 104 9.56 -7.33 -4.05
CA GLY A 104 10.91 -7.89 -3.97
C GLY A 104 11.44 -8.09 -2.54
N GLY A 105 10.77 -7.49 -1.54
CA GLY A 105 11.20 -7.46 -0.16
C GLY A 105 11.20 -6.05 0.43
N ALA A 106 11.38 -6.00 1.76
CA ALA A 106 11.49 -4.76 2.51
C ALA A 106 12.76 -4.75 3.37
N ARG A 107 13.33 -3.55 3.58
CA ARG A 107 14.62 -3.37 4.28
C ARG A 107 14.64 -4.01 5.68
N GLN A 108 13.51 -4.02 6.37
CA GLN A 108 13.36 -4.51 7.74
C GLN A 108 12.97 -5.99 7.83
N SER A 109 12.57 -6.62 6.72
CA SER A 109 12.19 -8.03 6.68
C SER A 109 13.33 -8.87 6.10
N PRO A 110 13.55 -10.11 6.57
CA PRO A 110 14.43 -11.07 5.91
C PRO A 110 13.81 -11.70 4.66
N ASP A 111 12.47 -11.63 4.49
CA ASP A 111 11.78 -12.27 3.38
C ASP A 111 12.06 -11.53 2.06
N ARG A 112 12.33 -12.30 1.01
CA ARG A 112 12.69 -11.80 -0.32
C ARG A 112 11.87 -12.51 -1.38
N GLY A 113 11.67 -11.84 -2.50
CA GLY A 113 10.96 -12.37 -3.65
C GLY A 113 11.34 -11.62 -4.92
N ASP A 114 10.70 -11.99 -6.01
CA ASP A 114 10.79 -11.28 -7.29
C ASP A 114 9.44 -11.37 -8.01
N TYR A 115 8.44 -10.69 -7.42
CA TYR A 115 7.08 -10.71 -7.92
C TYR A 115 6.72 -9.37 -8.53
N ILE A 116 6.13 -9.41 -9.73
CA ILE A 116 5.36 -8.30 -10.29
C ILE A 116 3.89 -8.70 -10.24
N ILE A 117 3.09 -7.91 -9.53
CA ILE A 117 1.66 -8.20 -9.35
C ILE A 117 0.86 -7.06 -9.94
N ALA A 118 -0.11 -7.38 -10.80
CA ALA A 118 -1.00 -6.43 -11.43
C ALA A 118 -2.45 -6.66 -10.97
N TYR A 119 -3.12 -5.59 -10.57
CA TYR A 119 -4.52 -5.56 -10.15
C TYR A 119 -5.33 -4.75 -11.14
N ALA A 120 -6.52 -5.24 -11.49
CA ALA A 120 -7.52 -4.50 -12.26
C ALA A 120 -8.91 -4.87 -11.75
N LEU A 121 -9.89 -4.02 -12.05
CA LEU A 121 -11.29 -4.36 -11.81
C LEU A 121 -11.71 -5.55 -12.69
N PRO A 122 -12.66 -6.38 -12.21
CA PRO A 122 -13.24 -7.44 -13.02
C PRO A 122 -13.90 -6.88 -14.28
N ASP A 123 -14.10 -7.74 -15.29
CA ASP A 123 -14.92 -7.37 -16.43
C ASP A 123 -16.35 -7.08 -15.97
N HIS A 124 -16.93 -6.00 -16.49
CA HIS A 124 -18.35 -5.77 -16.40
C HIS A 124 -19.03 -6.73 -17.39
N HIS A 125 -19.68 -7.77 -16.87
CA HIS A 125 -20.62 -8.59 -17.63
C HIS A 125 -21.98 -7.90 -17.71
#